data_AF-A0A812N3C6-F1
#
_entry.id   AF-A0A812N3C6-F1
#
_cell.length_a   1.000
_cell.length_b   1.000
_cell.length_c   1.000
_cell.angle_alpha   90.00
_cell.angle_beta   90.00
_cell.angle_gamma   90.00
#
_symmetry.space_group_name_H-M   'P 1'
#
loop_
_entity.id
_entity.type
_entity.pdbx_description
1 polymer ?
#
loop_
_entity_poly.entity_id
_entity_poly.type
_entity_poly.pdbx_seq_one_letter_code
_entity_poly.pdbx_strand_id
1 'polypeptide(L)'
;MSTFIPNVSQSAEAGESEPPEDEDEASASYLELLARARQRRSRFDDAENTSRWRAHRRMPKGKKKSVKAASFDAGAEVLSKARSSQHMAEKPHWALRIVENPYFDYVLIAFLLGNALTFGIEADIMARQSLLQPPVVFTAFNIAFTMIFVAELAIRIVAYHWNFLFGEGWMWNLFDLIIVFFSVVDEVSQLFLSGSDVQTLLGFAGVLRMLRLGRVMRLIRLVRVVPALKSMVYLVSASMNSFFWTGVLLLLLMYCVAVYFTDLATEATRLNTNTSVDLTEVRRYWGSLGQAVASLFQAITGGMDWRVFVEVFETALPESHDMLLVVFSLYIAFATLVMLNLVTGVFVEGRSKRMLLTFGLW
;
A
#
# COMPACT_ATOMS: atom_id res chain seq x y z
N MET A 1 48.87 32.12 56.89
CA MET A 1 48.61 33.53 57.26
C MET A 1 49.27 34.40 56.18
N SER A 2 48.46 35.18 55.45
CA SER A 2 48.80 36.22 54.42
C SER A 2 49.60 35.80 53.16
N THR A 3 49.03 35.80 51.93
CA THR A 3 48.81 36.90 50.94
C THR A 3 50.10 37.54 50.39
N PHE A 4 50.32 37.88 49.11
CA PHE A 4 49.69 37.69 47.77
C PHE A 4 50.61 38.40 46.72
N ILE A 5 50.88 37.78 45.54
CA ILE A 5 51.37 38.27 44.19
C ILE A 5 52.65 39.16 44.03
N PRO A 6 53.28 39.34 42.82
CA PRO A 6 52.89 38.89 41.47
C PRO A 6 53.97 38.37 40.48
N ASN A 7 53.44 37.71 39.43
CA ASN A 7 53.72 37.85 37.98
C ASN A 7 54.85 37.11 37.21
N VAL A 8 54.40 36.69 36.01
CA VAL A 8 55.04 36.44 34.70
C VAL A 8 56.06 35.31 34.52
N SER A 9 55.63 34.28 33.79
CA SER A 9 56.28 33.69 32.59
C SER A 9 55.35 32.58 32.04
N GLN A 10 54.75 32.74 30.85
CA GLN A 10 55.20 32.12 29.59
C GLN A 10 55.72 30.67 29.79
N SER A 11 55.07 29.63 29.29
CA SER A 11 54.97 29.26 27.86
C SER A 11 53.98 28.07 27.77
N ALA A 12 52.89 28.16 27.01
CA ALA A 12 52.77 27.74 25.61
C ALA A 12 52.67 26.21 25.41
N GLU A 13 51.44 25.70 25.33
CA GLU A 13 50.95 24.81 24.27
C GLU A 13 49.41 24.84 24.30
N ALA A 14 48.81 25.34 23.21
CA ALA A 14 47.41 25.78 23.14
C ALA A 14 46.44 24.62 22.82
N GLY A 15 45.36 24.54 23.60
CA GLY A 15 44.19 23.70 23.36
C GLY A 15 43.07 24.43 22.62
N GLU A 16 42.08 23.64 22.19
CA GLU A 16 40.65 23.95 22.01
C GLU A 16 40.27 25.40 21.66
N SER A 17 39.91 25.65 20.39
CA SER A 17 39.20 26.87 19.97
C SER A 17 37.70 26.61 19.84
N GLU A 18 36.92 27.30 20.67
CA GLU A 18 35.47 27.47 20.61
C GLU A 18 34.97 28.03 19.25
N PRO A 19 33.68 27.83 18.89
CA PRO A 19 33.06 28.46 17.72
C PRO A 19 32.78 29.96 17.96
N PRO A 20 32.65 30.78 16.90
CA PRO A 20 32.62 32.24 17.00
C PRO A 20 31.28 32.80 17.51
N GLU A 21 31.34 33.83 18.36
CA GLU A 21 30.21 34.49 19.05
C GLU A 21 29.38 35.50 18.19
N ASP A 22 29.48 35.47 16.85
CA ASP A 22 28.90 36.55 16.01
C ASP A 22 27.51 36.24 15.38
N GLU A 23 26.88 35.09 15.68
CA GLU A 23 25.56 34.72 15.09
C GLU A 23 24.33 35.18 15.90
N ASP A 24 24.51 35.60 17.16
CA ASP A 24 23.39 35.95 18.05
C ASP A 24 22.82 37.36 17.80
N GLU A 25 23.64 38.30 17.33
CA GLU A 25 23.22 39.68 17.07
C GLU A 25 22.36 39.82 15.80
N ALA A 26 22.64 39.00 14.77
CA ALA A 26 21.85 38.96 13.54
C ALA A 26 20.46 38.34 13.75
N SER A 27 20.37 37.32 14.61
CA SER A 27 19.09 36.67 14.96
C SER A 27 18.17 37.61 15.74
N ALA A 28 18.71 38.43 16.65
CA ALA A 28 17.92 39.40 17.41
C ALA A 28 17.30 40.49 16.51
N SER A 29 18.07 40.99 15.53
CA SER A 29 17.62 41.98 14.55
C SER A 29 16.51 41.44 13.63
N TYR A 30 16.63 40.18 13.19
CA TYR A 30 15.61 39.52 12.36
C TYR A 30 14.30 39.27 13.13
N LEU A 31 14.39 38.89 14.41
CA LEU A 31 13.23 38.71 15.27
C LEU A 31 12.51 40.03 15.56
N GLU A 32 13.24 41.14 15.71
CA GLU A 32 12.63 42.47 15.89
C GLU A 32 11.91 42.94 14.61
N LEU A 33 12.47 42.67 13.43
CA LEU A 33 11.83 42.94 12.14
C LEU A 33 10.53 42.13 11.97
N LEU A 34 10.52 40.86 12.35
CA LEU A 34 9.31 40.02 12.33
C LEU A 34 8.26 40.51 13.33
N ALA A 35 8.66 40.96 14.52
CA ALA A 35 7.75 41.54 15.51
C ALA A 35 7.08 42.82 14.97
N ARG A 36 7.85 43.71 14.33
CA ARG A 36 7.33 44.94 13.71
C ARG A 36 6.40 44.64 12.52
N ALA A 37 6.71 43.62 11.72
CA ALA A 37 5.84 43.19 10.62
C ALA A 37 4.51 42.60 11.12
N ARG A 38 4.55 41.81 12.20
CA ARG A 38 3.36 41.22 12.83
C ARG A 38 2.46 42.31 13.44
N GLN A 39 3.03 43.35 14.05
CA GLN A 39 2.26 44.47 14.60
C GLN A 39 1.62 45.36 13.52
N ARG A 40 2.26 45.52 12.35
CA ARG A 40 1.63 46.22 11.21
C ARG A 40 0.47 45.43 10.61
N ARG A 41 0.59 44.10 10.51
CA ARG A 41 -0.49 43.24 10.00
C ARG A 41 -1.73 43.29 10.92
N SER A 42 -1.55 43.25 12.24
CA SER A 42 -2.69 43.34 13.16
C SER A 42 -3.41 44.69 13.07
N ARG A 43 -2.69 45.80 12.91
CA ARG A 43 -3.30 47.13 12.71
C ARG A 43 -4.09 47.23 11.39
N PHE A 44 -3.66 46.51 10.36
CA PHE A 44 -4.35 46.51 9.07
C PHE A 44 -5.66 45.71 9.14
N ASP A 45 -5.63 44.54 9.79
CA ASP A 45 -6.82 43.70 10.00
C ASP A 45 -7.87 44.42 10.86
N ASP A 46 -7.44 45.17 11.89
CA ASP A 46 -8.34 45.98 12.71
C ASP A 46 -8.98 47.15 11.94
N ALA A 47 -8.23 47.77 11.02
CA ALA A 47 -8.73 48.86 10.18
C ALA A 47 -9.75 48.38 9.13
N GLU A 48 -9.48 47.24 8.49
CA GLU A 48 -10.42 46.63 7.54
C GLU A 48 -11.71 46.18 8.24
N ASN A 49 -11.58 45.52 9.39
CA ASN A 49 -12.73 45.07 10.16
C ASN A 49 -13.59 46.26 10.62
N THR A 50 -12.98 47.31 11.19
CA THR A 50 -13.73 48.52 11.61
C THR A 50 -14.41 49.25 10.46
N SER A 51 -13.86 49.20 9.23
CA SER A 51 -14.51 49.80 8.05
C SER A 51 -15.77 49.04 7.62
N ARG A 52 -15.73 47.69 7.62
CA ARG A 52 -16.90 46.83 7.37
C ARG A 52 -18.00 47.00 8.41
N TRP A 53 -17.63 47.13 9.69
CA TRP A 53 -18.58 47.41 10.78
C TRP A 53 -19.28 48.78 10.64
N ARG A 54 -18.57 49.82 10.18
CA ARG A 54 -19.15 51.15 9.93
C ARG A 54 -20.12 51.15 8.75
N ALA A 55 -19.83 50.40 7.68
CA ALA A 55 -20.74 50.24 6.55
C ALA A 55 -22.06 49.54 6.95
N HIS A 56 -21.99 48.50 7.80
CA HIS A 56 -23.17 47.82 8.35
C HIS A 56 -24.03 48.72 9.27
N ARG A 57 -23.42 49.71 9.94
CA ARG A 57 -24.15 50.66 10.81
C ARG A 57 -24.95 51.71 10.02
N ARG A 58 -24.51 52.09 8.82
CA ARG A 58 -25.15 53.14 7.98
C ARG A 58 -26.39 52.70 7.20
N MET A 59 -26.83 51.44 7.27
CA MET A 59 -28.07 51.05 6.58
C MET A 59 -29.33 51.59 7.29
N PRO A 60 -30.27 52.23 6.57
CA PRO A 60 -31.52 52.71 7.12
C PRO A 60 -32.35 51.55 7.71
N LYS A 61 -32.99 51.79 8.87
CA LYS A 61 -33.65 50.76 9.69
C LYS A 61 -34.69 49.92 8.93
N GLY A 62 -35.32 50.46 7.89
CA GLY A 62 -36.27 49.74 7.03
C GLY A 62 -35.65 48.62 6.18
N LYS A 63 -34.45 48.83 5.62
CA LYS A 63 -33.76 47.82 4.79
C LYS A 63 -33.15 46.69 5.63
N LYS A 64 -32.74 46.96 6.89
CA LYS A 64 -32.19 45.93 7.79
C LYS A 64 -33.20 44.85 8.16
N LYS A 65 -34.49 45.19 8.34
CA LYS A 65 -35.55 44.22 8.62
C LYS A 65 -35.88 43.37 7.40
N SER A 66 -36.00 43.99 6.22
CA SER A 66 -36.29 43.30 4.96
C SER A 66 -35.16 42.34 4.54
N VAL A 67 -33.89 42.75 4.66
CA VAL A 67 -32.74 41.89 4.34
C VAL A 67 -32.59 40.74 5.34
N LYS A 68 -32.82 40.98 6.64
CA LYS A 68 -32.81 39.89 7.65
C LYS A 68 -33.96 38.90 7.46
N ALA A 69 -35.17 39.39 7.16
CA ALA A 69 -36.32 38.54 6.89
C ALA A 69 -36.09 37.69 5.63
N ALA A 70 -35.66 38.31 4.52
CA ALA A 70 -35.36 37.60 3.28
C ALA A 70 -34.20 36.61 3.41
N SER A 71 -33.15 36.93 4.19
CA SER A 71 -32.04 35.99 4.43
C SER A 71 -32.43 34.83 5.34
N PHE A 72 -33.36 35.07 6.28
CA PHE A 72 -33.83 34.04 7.19
C PHE A 72 -34.81 33.10 6.50
N ASP A 73 -35.71 33.63 5.66
CA ASP A 73 -36.62 32.83 4.82
C ASP A 73 -35.86 32.03 3.76
N ALA A 74 -34.90 32.63 3.07
CA ALA A 74 -34.05 31.91 2.11
C ALA A 74 -33.17 30.85 2.81
N GLY A 75 -32.66 31.15 4.01
CA GLY A 75 -31.93 30.18 4.83
C GLY A 75 -32.83 29.04 5.32
N ALA A 76 -34.06 29.34 5.73
CA ALA A 76 -35.04 28.35 6.16
C ALA A 76 -35.53 27.49 5.00
N GLU A 77 -35.65 28.04 3.79
CA GLU A 77 -36.03 27.33 2.58
C GLU A 77 -34.88 26.45 2.06
N VAL A 78 -33.63 26.92 2.11
CA VAL A 78 -32.45 26.09 1.79
C VAL A 78 -32.27 24.99 2.84
N LEU A 79 -32.48 25.27 4.13
CA LEU A 79 -32.41 24.26 5.19
C LEU A 79 -33.59 23.30 5.14
N SER A 80 -34.79 23.73 4.75
CA SER A 80 -35.94 22.83 4.57
C SER A 80 -35.79 21.97 3.32
N LYS A 81 -35.20 22.50 2.25
CA LYS A 81 -34.86 21.77 1.02
C LYS A 81 -33.68 20.82 1.21
N ALA A 82 -32.69 21.19 2.03
CA ALA A 82 -31.61 20.30 2.45
C ALA A 82 -32.11 19.21 3.42
N ARG A 83 -33.02 19.55 4.33
CA ARG A 83 -33.66 18.61 5.27
C ARG A 83 -34.63 17.67 4.56
N SER A 84 -35.34 18.12 3.52
CA SER A 84 -36.20 17.27 2.70
C SER A 84 -35.40 16.38 1.74
N SER A 85 -34.26 16.86 1.23
CA SER A 85 -33.31 16.03 0.47
C SER A 85 -32.63 14.97 1.34
N GLN A 86 -32.38 15.25 2.62
CA GLN A 86 -31.93 14.26 3.61
C GLN A 86 -33.03 13.28 4.07
N HIS A 87 -34.31 13.65 4.00
CA HIS A 87 -35.44 12.78 4.37
C HIS A 87 -35.96 11.88 3.24
N MET A 88 -35.55 12.10 1.99
CA MET A 88 -36.00 11.32 0.81
C MET A 88 -35.14 10.08 0.51
N ALA A 89 -34.22 9.70 1.41
CA ALA A 89 -33.64 8.36 1.44
C ALA A 89 -34.22 7.62 2.65
N GLU A 90 -35.52 7.33 2.62
CA GLU A 90 -36.10 6.36 3.54
C GLU A 90 -35.32 5.06 3.37
N LYS A 91 -34.48 4.74 4.36
CA LYS A 91 -33.73 3.51 4.37
C LYS A 91 -34.76 2.36 4.22
N PRO A 92 -34.63 1.46 3.23
CA PRO A 92 -35.50 0.31 3.11
C PRO A 92 -35.33 -0.52 4.37
N HIS A 93 -36.25 -0.35 5.32
CA HIS A 93 -36.17 -0.93 6.65
C HIS A 93 -36.07 -2.46 6.61
N TRP A 94 -36.56 -3.09 5.54
CA TRP A 94 -36.46 -4.53 5.33
C TRP A 94 -35.04 -4.99 4.97
N ALA A 95 -34.31 -4.23 4.14
CA ALA A 95 -32.97 -4.62 3.68
C ALA A 95 -31.94 -4.53 4.81
N LEU A 96 -32.03 -3.47 5.62
CA LEU A 96 -31.20 -3.33 6.83
C LEU A 96 -31.48 -4.45 7.84
N ARG A 97 -32.75 -4.80 8.07
CA ARG A 97 -33.11 -5.92 8.97
C ARG A 97 -32.55 -7.27 8.52
N ILE A 98 -32.40 -7.49 7.22
CA ILE A 98 -31.80 -8.73 6.69
C ILE A 98 -30.28 -8.71 6.90
N VAL A 99 -29.62 -7.60 6.57
CA VAL A 99 -28.15 -7.50 6.65
C VAL A 99 -27.64 -7.47 8.10
N GLU A 100 -28.39 -6.85 9.03
CA GLU A 100 -28.05 -6.80 10.45
C GLU A 100 -28.29 -8.12 11.19
N ASN A 101 -28.95 -9.09 10.54
CA ASN A 101 -29.21 -10.39 11.14
C ASN A 101 -27.94 -11.26 11.13
N PRO A 102 -27.41 -11.70 12.29
CA PRO A 102 -26.21 -12.53 12.34
C PRO A 102 -26.36 -13.88 11.61
N TYR A 103 -27.58 -14.41 11.49
CA TYR A 103 -27.84 -15.64 10.73
C TYR A 103 -27.59 -15.47 9.23
N PHE A 104 -27.75 -14.27 8.68
CA PHE A 104 -27.47 -13.97 7.29
C PHE A 104 -26.00 -14.26 6.96
N ASP A 105 -25.07 -13.79 7.82
CA ASP A 105 -23.65 -14.02 7.65
C ASP A 105 -23.26 -15.50 7.80
N TYR A 106 -23.88 -16.24 8.73
CA TYR A 106 -23.64 -17.69 8.86
C TYR A 106 -24.10 -18.49 7.64
N VAL A 107 -25.25 -18.13 7.07
CA VAL A 107 -25.76 -18.76 5.83
C VAL A 107 -24.81 -18.48 4.66
N LEU A 108 -24.29 -17.26 4.55
CA LEU A 108 -23.32 -16.91 3.52
C LEU A 108 -21.99 -17.66 3.68
N ILE A 109 -21.53 -17.86 4.92
CA ILE A 109 -20.36 -18.71 5.19
C ILE A 109 -20.63 -20.15 4.72
N ALA A 110 -21.81 -20.70 5.00
CA ALA A 110 -22.16 -22.05 4.56
C ALA A 110 -22.13 -22.17 3.02
N PHE A 111 -22.68 -21.18 2.30
CA PHE A 111 -22.59 -21.14 0.84
C PHE A 111 -21.16 -20.96 0.33
N LEU A 112 -20.35 -20.15 1.02
CA LEU A 112 -18.94 -19.97 0.67
C LEU A 112 -18.15 -21.27 0.82
N LEU A 113 -18.34 -22.00 1.93
CA LEU A 113 -17.71 -23.30 2.16
C LEU A 113 -18.19 -24.35 1.15
N GLY A 114 -19.50 -24.36 0.85
CA GLY A 114 -20.06 -25.24 -0.19
C GLY A 114 -19.47 -24.98 -1.57
N ASN A 115 -19.30 -23.71 -1.95
CA ASN A 115 -18.63 -23.32 -3.20
C ASN A 115 -17.17 -23.78 -3.20
N ALA A 116 -16.43 -23.53 -2.12
CA ALA A 116 -15.03 -23.96 -1.97
C ALA A 116 -14.86 -25.48 -2.14
N LEU A 117 -15.76 -26.26 -1.52
CA LEU A 117 -15.75 -27.71 -1.62
C LEU A 117 -16.06 -28.18 -3.05
N THR A 118 -17.08 -27.58 -3.68
CA THR A 118 -17.47 -27.88 -5.06
C THR A 118 -16.31 -27.62 -6.02
N PHE A 119 -15.62 -26.49 -5.85
CA PHE A 119 -14.45 -26.13 -6.63
C PHE A 119 -13.26 -27.08 -6.41
N GLY A 120 -13.01 -27.51 -5.16
CA GLY A 120 -11.98 -28.50 -4.84
C GLY A 120 -12.23 -29.85 -5.51
N ILE A 121 -13.50 -30.30 -5.52
CA ILE A 121 -13.91 -31.54 -6.20
C ILE A 121 -13.80 -31.38 -7.72
N GLU A 122 -14.24 -30.26 -8.28
CA GLU A 122 -14.09 -29.94 -9.70
C GLU A 122 -12.62 -30.03 -10.13
N ALA A 123 -11.72 -29.40 -9.36
CA ALA A 123 -10.28 -29.40 -9.65
C ALA A 123 -9.66 -30.81 -9.60
N ASP A 124 -10.02 -31.64 -8.60
CA ASP A 124 -9.54 -33.02 -8.50
C ASP A 124 -10.03 -33.90 -9.66
N ILE A 125 -11.31 -33.79 -10.02
CA ILE A 125 -11.89 -34.55 -11.16
C ILE A 125 -11.25 -34.10 -12.47
N MET A 126 -11.11 -32.80 -12.71
CA MET A 126 -10.47 -32.27 -13.91
C MET A 126 -9.02 -32.74 -14.03
N ALA A 127 -8.28 -32.77 -12.93
CA ALA A 127 -6.89 -33.26 -12.92
C ALA A 127 -6.82 -34.77 -13.20
N ARG A 128 -7.63 -35.59 -12.53
CA ARG A 128 -7.62 -37.06 -12.69
C ARG A 128 -8.06 -37.51 -14.07
N GLN A 129 -9.03 -36.83 -14.66
CA GLN A 129 -9.61 -37.20 -15.95
C GLN A 129 -9.05 -36.37 -17.12
N SER A 130 -8.10 -35.47 -16.86
CA SER A 130 -7.51 -34.56 -17.85
C SER A 130 -8.58 -33.81 -18.68
N LEU A 131 -9.68 -33.43 -18.03
CA LEU A 131 -10.80 -32.76 -18.71
C LEU A 131 -10.42 -31.32 -19.04
N LEU A 132 -10.61 -30.92 -20.29
CA LEU A 132 -10.39 -29.54 -20.74
C LEU A 132 -11.48 -28.58 -20.24
N GLN A 133 -12.66 -29.09 -19.94
CA GLN A 133 -13.82 -28.30 -19.49
C GLN A 133 -14.52 -28.98 -18.31
N PRO A 134 -15.06 -28.19 -17.36
CA PRO A 134 -15.79 -28.73 -16.23
C PRO A 134 -17.12 -29.38 -16.68
N PRO A 135 -17.54 -30.49 -16.05
CA PRO A 135 -18.87 -31.05 -16.28
C PRO A 135 -19.98 -30.03 -16.01
N VAL A 136 -21.07 -30.09 -16.78
CA VAL A 136 -22.18 -29.13 -16.74
C VAL A 136 -22.76 -28.93 -15.33
N VAL A 137 -22.77 -29.99 -14.52
CA VAL A 137 -23.25 -29.95 -13.13
C VAL A 137 -22.43 -28.99 -12.27
N PHE A 138 -21.09 -29.01 -12.39
CA PHE A 138 -20.21 -28.11 -11.64
C PHE A 138 -20.37 -26.67 -12.10
N THR A 139 -20.49 -26.46 -13.43
CA THR A 139 -20.78 -25.14 -14.00
C THR A 139 -22.09 -24.56 -13.45
N ALA A 140 -23.15 -25.37 -13.37
CA ALA A 140 -24.43 -24.95 -12.82
C ALA A 140 -24.32 -24.53 -11.33
N PHE A 141 -23.58 -25.30 -10.51
CA PHE A 141 -23.32 -24.93 -9.12
C PHE A 141 -22.52 -23.63 -9.00
N ASN A 142 -21.46 -23.46 -9.79
CA ASN A 142 -20.62 -22.25 -9.78
C ASN A 142 -21.42 -20.99 -10.12
N ILE A 143 -22.29 -21.07 -11.13
CA ILE A 143 -23.22 -19.99 -11.49
C ILE A 143 -24.20 -19.72 -10.35
N ALA A 144 -24.80 -20.76 -9.77
CA ALA A 144 -25.75 -20.61 -8.67
C ALA A 144 -25.13 -19.90 -7.46
N PHE A 145 -23.92 -20.31 -7.03
CA PHE A 145 -23.21 -19.63 -5.95
C PHE A 145 -22.87 -18.19 -6.30
N THR A 146 -22.44 -17.93 -7.54
CA THR A 146 -22.12 -16.58 -8.01
C THR A 146 -23.35 -15.68 -7.96
N MET A 147 -24.51 -16.17 -8.38
CA MET A 147 -25.78 -15.45 -8.30
C MET A 147 -26.19 -15.14 -6.85
N ILE A 148 -25.98 -16.08 -5.92
CA ILE A 148 -26.22 -15.85 -4.48
C ILE A 148 -25.36 -14.68 -3.97
N PHE A 149 -24.08 -14.65 -4.32
CA PHE A 149 -23.19 -13.56 -3.90
C PHE A 149 -23.49 -12.21 -4.57
N VAL A 150 -23.92 -12.22 -5.83
CA VAL A 150 -24.40 -11.00 -6.50
C VAL A 150 -25.65 -10.47 -5.80
N ALA A 151 -26.60 -11.34 -5.45
CA ALA A 151 -27.81 -10.95 -4.74
C ALA A 151 -27.49 -10.40 -3.33
N GLU A 152 -26.58 -11.04 -2.60
CA GLU A 152 -26.09 -10.57 -1.30
C GLU A 152 -25.48 -9.18 -1.37
N LEU A 153 -24.56 -8.95 -2.33
CA LEU A 153 -23.95 -7.65 -2.55
C LEU A 153 -25.01 -6.60 -2.93
N ALA A 154 -25.97 -6.95 -3.79
CA ALA A 154 -27.05 -6.05 -4.18
C ALA A 154 -27.91 -5.64 -2.96
N ILE A 155 -28.26 -6.59 -2.08
CA ILE A 155 -28.98 -6.30 -0.82
C ILE A 155 -28.16 -5.35 0.05
N ARG A 156 -26.84 -5.54 0.19
CA ARG A 156 -25.97 -4.63 0.96
C ARG A 156 -25.89 -3.24 0.35
N ILE A 157 -25.79 -3.12 -0.99
CA ILE A 157 -25.81 -1.82 -1.68
C ILE A 157 -27.15 -1.10 -1.42
N VAL A 158 -28.27 -1.82 -1.52
CA VAL A 158 -29.60 -1.27 -1.23
C VAL A 158 -29.77 -0.94 0.26
N ALA A 159 -29.15 -1.67 1.18
CA ALA A 159 -29.23 -1.37 2.61
C ALA A 159 -28.44 -0.09 2.96
N TYR A 160 -27.21 0.04 2.45
CA TYR A 160 -26.28 1.11 2.85
C TYR A 160 -26.25 2.33 1.92
N HIS A 161 -26.76 2.26 0.69
CA HIS A 161 -26.78 3.37 -0.29
C HIS A 161 -25.39 4.04 -0.44
N TRP A 162 -25.33 5.38 -0.32
CA TRP A 162 -24.10 6.16 -0.36
C TRP A 162 -23.12 5.80 0.77
N ASN A 163 -23.61 5.31 1.91
CA ASN A 163 -22.74 4.86 3.00
C ASN A 163 -22.03 3.53 2.66
N PHE A 164 -22.41 2.83 1.58
CA PHE A 164 -21.69 1.64 1.13
C PHE A 164 -20.25 2.00 0.70
N LEU A 165 -20.08 3.11 -0.01
CA LEU A 165 -18.79 3.57 -0.54
C LEU A 165 -18.12 4.67 0.28
N PHE A 166 -18.90 5.47 1.03
CA PHE A 166 -18.37 6.60 1.81
C PHE A 166 -18.54 6.46 3.32
N GLY A 167 -19.10 5.34 3.79
CA GLY A 167 -19.31 5.07 5.21
C GLY A 167 -18.09 4.47 5.91
N GLU A 168 -18.24 4.27 7.22
CA GLU A 168 -17.24 3.58 8.04
C GLU A 168 -17.08 2.13 7.55
N GLY A 169 -15.83 1.72 7.26
CA GLY A 169 -15.55 0.38 6.73
C GLY A 169 -15.78 0.19 5.22
N TRP A 170 -15.91 1.28 4.44
CA TRP A 170 -16.09 1.23 2.98
C TRP A 170 -15.06 0.36 2.24
N MET A 171 -13.82 0.25 2.76
CA MET A 171 -12.78 -0.59 2.18
C MET A 171 -13.20 -2.06 2.06
N TRP A 172 -13.92 -2.60 3.05
CA TRP A 172 -14.41 -3.98 3.01
C TRP A 172 -15.55 -4.16 2.02
N ASN A 173 -16.39 -3.13 1.86
CA ASN A 173 -17.47 -3.12 0.89
C ASN A 173 -16.94 -3.03 -0.55
N LEU A 174 -15.94 -2.17 -0.79
CA LEU A 174 -15.25 -2.08 -2.07
C LEU A 174 -14.51 -3.38 -2.40
N PHE A 175 -13.83 -3.98 -1.42
CA PHE A 175 -13.18 -5.27 -1.60
C PHE A 175 -14.15 -6.35 -2.05
N ASP A 176 -15.33 -6.43 -1.43
CA ASP A 176 -16.35 -7.40 -1.78
C ASP A 176 -16.94 -7.16 -3.18
N LEU A 177 -17.16 -5.89 -3.53
CA LEU A 177 -17.56 -5.45 -4.88
C LEU A 177 -16.56 -5.93 -5.94
N ILE A 178 -15.25 -5.76 -5.69
CA ILE A 178 -14.19 -6.21 -6.60
C ILE A 178 -14.23 -7.74 -6.75
N ILE A 179 -14.38 -8.49 -5.67
CA ILE A 179 -14.45 -9.96 -5.73
C ILE A 179 -15.70 -10.41 -6.52
N VAL A 180 -16.87 -9.81 -6.26
CA VAL A 180 -18.09 -10.18 -7.00
C VAL A 180 -17.91 -9.87 -8.47
N PHE A 181 -17.36 -8.70 -8.79
CA PHE A 181 -17.08 -8.30 -10.17
C PHE A 181 -16.19 -9.31 -10.89
N PHE A 182 -15.04 -9.68 -10.32
CA PHE A 182 -14.15 -10.68 -10.93
C PHE A 182 -14.81 -12.07 -11.02
N SER A 183 -15.64 -12.44 -10.05
CA SER A 183 -16.38 -13.71 -10.11
C SER A 183 -17.37 -13.73 -11.28
N VAL A 184 -18.13 -12.65 -11.48
CA VAL A 184 -19.07 -12.53 -12.61
C VAL A 184 -18.32 -12.53 -13.93
N VAL A 185 -17.22 -11.78 -14.04
CA VAL A 185 -16.39 -11.76 -15.26
C VAL A 185 -15.85 -13.14 -15.58
N ASP A 186 -15.38 -13.90 -14.58
CA ASP A 186 -14.89 -15.26 -14.79
C ASP A 186 -16.01 -16.20 -15.28
N GLU A 187 -17.18 -16.24 -14.63
CA GLU A 187 -18.29 -17.10 -15.05
C GLU A 187 -18.84 -16.73 -16.43
N VAL A 188 -18.99 -15.43 -16.73
CA VAL A 188 -19.39 -14.93 -18.04
C VAL A 188 -18.35 -15.34 -19.09
N SER A 189 -17.07 -15.16 -18.80
CA SER A 189 -16.00 -15.55 -19.73
C SER A 189 -16.04 -17.04 -20.06
N GLN A 190 -16.35 -17.89 -19.09
CA GLN A 190 -16.49 -19.32 -19.32
C GLN A 190 -17.72 -19.67 -20.14
N LEU A 191 -18.85 -18.99 -19.94
CA LEU A 191 -20.06 -19.27 -20.72
C LEU A 191 -19.94 -18.85 -22.19
N PHE A 192 -19.31 -17.70 -22.46
CA PHE A 192 -19.25 -17.13 -23.82
C PHE A 192 -17.99 -17.53 -24.59
N LEU A 193 -16.89 -17.88 -23.91
CA LEU A 193 -15.60 -18.19 -24.55
C LEU A 193 -15.25 -19.67 -24.52
N SER A 194 -16.01 -20.53 -23.82
CA SER A 194 -15.82 -21.97 -23.90
C SER A 194 -16.32 -22.47 -25.26
N GLY A 195 -15.38 -22.66 -26.19
CA GLY A 195 -15.65 -23.28 -27.49
C GLY A 195 -15.72 -22.32 -28.69
N SER A 196 -15.34 -21.05 -28.55
CA SER A 196 -15.22 -20.13 -29.69
C SER A 196 -13.75 -19.98 -30.14
N ASP A 197 -13.50 -20.04 -31.45
CA ASP A 197 -12.19 -19.73 -32.08
C ASP A 197 -11.67 -18.33 -31.72
N VAL A 198 -12.54 -17.48 -31.18
CA VAL A 198 -12.28 -16.14 -30.66
C VAL A 198 -11.25 -16.15 -29.51
N GLN A 199 -11.20 -17.22 -28.71
CA GLN A 199 -10.25 -17.34 -27.60
C GLN A 199 -8.79 -17.39 -28.08
N THR A 200 -8.58 -17.97 -29.26
CA THR A 200 -7.28 -18.09 -29.92
C THR A 200 -6.94 -16.82 -30.70
N LEU A 201 -7.92 -16.18 -31.33
CA LEU A 201 -7.74 -15.00 -32.19
C LEU A 201 -7.35 -13.72 -31.42
N LEU A 202 -7.77 -13.58 -30.17
CA LEU A 202 -7.56 -12.33 -29.42
C LEU A 202 -6.39 -12.37 -28.42
N GLY A 203 -5.61 -13.46 -28.35
CA GLY A 203 -4.49 -13.58 -27.40
C GLY A 203 -4.90 -13.56 -25.92
N PHE A 204 -6.21 -13.56 -25.61
CA PHE A 204 -6.74 -13.49 -24.25
C PHE A 204 -6.64 -14.81 -23.48
N ALA A 205 -6.17 -15.90 -24.08
CA ALA A 205 -6.01 -17.19 -23.40
C ALA A 205 -5.20 -17.09 -22.09
N GLY A 206 -4.15 -16.25 -22.06
CA GLY A 206 -3.38 -15.98 -20.84
C GLY A 206 -4.17 -15.22 -19.78
N VAL A 207 -4.92 -14.19 -20.17
CA VAL A 207 -5.75 -13.39 -19.26
C VAL A 207 -6.90 -14.23 -18.69
N LEU A 208 -7.54 -15.04 -19.53
CA LEU A 208 -8.59 -15.98 -19.11
C LEU A 208 -8.05 -17.05 -18.16
N ARG A 209 -6.78 -17.47 -18.34
CA ARG A 209 -6.11 -18.36 -17.38
C ARG A 209 -5.89 -17.67 -16.03
N MET A 210 -5.55 -16.38 -16.02
CA MET A 210 -5.42 -15.60 -14.79
C MET A 210 -6.78 -15.33 -14.12
N LEU A 211 -7.86 -15.13 -14.89
CA LEU A 211 -9.21 -14.94 -14.34
C LEU A 211 -9.71 -16.16 -13.58
N ARG A 212 -9.21 -17.37 -13.88
CA ARG A 212 -9.45 -18.57 -13.06
C ARG A 212 -8.93 -18.41 -11.62
N LEU A 213 -7.91 -17.57 -11.39
CA LEU A 213 -7.46 -17.23 -10.03
C LEU A 213 -8.48 -16.34 -9.30
N GLY A 214 -9.33 -15.61 -10.03
CA GLY A 214 -10.48 -14.88 -9.47
C GLY A 214 -11.43 -15.80 -8.70
N ARG A 215 -11.48 -17.10 -9.07
CA ARG A 215 -12.20 -18.11 -8.30
C ARG A 215 -11.64 -18.33 -6.90
N VAL A 216 -10.34 -18.14 -6.69
CA VAL A 216 -9.71 -18.25 -5.36
C VAL A 216 -9.99 -17.00 -4.53
N MET A 217 -10.11 -15.84 -5.17
CA MET A 217 -10.42 -14.57 -4.50
C MET A 217 -11.72 -14.63 -3.69
N ARG A 218 -12.71 -15.43 -4.13
CA ARG A 218 -13.96 -15.62 -3.38
C ARG A 218 -13.73 -16.20 -1.97
N LEU A 219 -12.71 -17.05 -1.78
CA LEU A 219 -12.34 -17.60 -0.47
C LEU A 219 -11.83 -16.52 0.49
N ILE A 220 -11.24 -15.44 -0.04
CA ILE A 220 -10.76 -14.31 0.77
C ILE A 220 -11.93 -13.59 1.45
N ARG A 221 -13.18 -13.73 0.96
CA ARG A 221 -14.36 -13.22 1.69
C ARG A 221 -14.51 -13.80 3.09
N LEU A 222 -13.95 -14.99 3.36
CA LEU A 222 -13.93 -15.56 4.71
C LEU A 222 -13.25 -14.63 5.70
N VAL A 223 -12.24 -13.86 5.25
CA VAL A 223 -11.58 -12.84 6.06
C VAL A 223 -12.58 -11.81 6.57
N ARG A 224 -13.56 -11.40 5.74
CA ARG A 224 -14.57 -10.43 6.15
C ARG A 224 -15.50 -11.02 7.21
N VAL A 225 -15.86 -12.29 7.13
CA VAL A 225 -16.89 -12.83 8.02
C VAL A 225 -16.31 -13.28 9.35
N VAL A 226 -15.07 -13.78 9.36
CA VAL A 226 -14.41 -14.27 10.58
C VAL A 226 -13.70 -13.10 11.28
N PRO A 227 -14.16 -12.66 12.48
CA PRO A 227 -13.57 -11.52 13.17
C PRO A 227 -12.08 -11.71 13.48
N ALA A 228 -11.68 -12.94 13.83
CA ALA A 228 -10.28 -13.27 14.06
C ALA A 228 -9.41 -13.01 12.81
N LEU A 229 -9.89 -13.35 11.61
CA LEU A 229 -9.16 -13.10 10.36
C LEU A 229 -9.11 -11.61 10.03
N LYS A 230 -10.20 -10.86 10.25
CA LYS A 230 -10.19 -9.38 10.12
C LYS A 230 -9.10 -8.77 11.00
N SER A 231 -9.04 -9.15 12.27
CA SER A 231 -8.04 -8.64 13.21
C SER A 231 -6.62 -8.93 12.72
N MET A 232 -6.36 -10.12 12.18
CA MET A 232 -5.06 -10.45 11.58
C MET A 232 -4.73 -9.57 10.38
N VAL A 233 -5.70 -9.32 9.49
CA VAL A 233 -5.49 -8.43 8.33
C VAL A 233 -5.23 -6.99 8.76
N TYR A 234 -5.93 -6.48 9.78
CA TYR A 234 -5.63 -5.16 10.34
C TYR A 234 -4.20 -5.09 10.88
N LEU A 235 -3.73 -6.13 11.60
CA LEU A 235 -2.35 -6.17 12.08
C LEU A 235 -1.33 -6.18 10.95
N VAL A 236 -1.55 -7.01 9.91
CA VAL A 236 -0.70 -7.06 8.72
C VAL A 236 -0.68 -5.70 8.01
N SER A 237 -1.85 -5.09 7.79
CA SER A 237 -1.96 -3.77 7.16
C SER A 237 -1.23 -2.68 7.94
N ALA A 238 -1.26 -2.74 9.28
CA ALA A 238 -0.55 -1.79 10.14
C ALA A 238 0.98 -1.92 9.99
N SER A 239 1.50 -3.15 9.84
CA SER A 239 2.94 -3.38 9.59
C SER A 239 3.38 -3.14 8.13
N MET A 240 2.42 -3.01 7.21
CA MET A 240 2.70 -2.96 5.77
C MET A 240 3.52 -1.74 5.38
N ASN A 241 3.35 -0.60 6.06
CA ASN A 241 4.11 0.62 5.78
C ASN A 241 5.62 0.43 6.07
N SER A 242 5.97 -0.12 7.23
CA SER A 242 7.36 -0.42 7.59
C SER A 242 7.98 -1.47 6.66
N PHE A 243 7.19 -2.49 6.31
CA PHE A 243 7.59 -3.50 5.33
C PHE A 243 7.85 -2.88 3.95
N PHE A 244 6.98 -1.96 3.51
CA PHE A 244 7.11 -1.29 2.22
C PHE A 244 8.42 -0.52 2.12
N TRP A 245 8.75 0.33 3.10
CA TRP A 245 10.00 1.10 3.08
C TRP A 245 11.25 0.22 3.16
N THR A 246 11.19 -0.87 3.93
CA THR A 246 12.29 -1.84 3.98
C THR A 246 12.45 -2.58 2.64
N GLY A 247 11.33 -2.93 1.99
CA GLY A 247 11.33 -3.49 0.64
C GLY A 247 11.89 -2.52 -0.40
N VAL A 248 11.56 -1.22 -0.30
CA VAL A 248 12.15 -0.17 -1.15
C VAL A 248 13.67 -0.08 -0.95
N LEU A 249 14.14 -0.13 0.30
CA LEU A 249 15.58 -0.17 0.60
C LEU A 249 16.26 -1.39 -0.02
N LEU A 250 15.65 -2.58 0.10
CA LEU A 250 16.16 -3.82 -0.50
C LEU A 250 16.17 -3.74 -2.03
N LEU A 251 15.12 -3.18 -2.66
CA LEU A 251 15.05 -2.96 -4.10
C LEU A 251 16.12 -1.97 -4.58
N LEU A 252 16.37 -0.90 -3.83
CA LEU A 252 17.42 0.07 -4.14
C LEU A 252 18.81 -0.58 -4.07
N LEU A 253 19.07 -1.37 -3.02
CA LEU A 253 20.31 -2.15 -2.90
C LEU A 253 20.48 -3.10 -4.09
N MET A 254 19.44 -3.89 -4.41
CA MET A 254 19.46 -4.81 -5.55
C MET A 254 19.69 -4.05 -6.86
N TYR A 255 19.08 -2.89 -7.05
CA TYR A 255 19.28 -2.06 -8.24
C TYR A 255 20.74 -1.61 -8.38
N CYS A 256 21.35 -1.09 -7.30
CA CYS A 256 22.75 -0.65 -7.32
C CYS A 256 23.70 -1.80 -7.68
N VAL A 257 23.53 -2.97 -7.04
CA VAL A 257 24.36 -4.16 -7.33
C VAL A 257 24.06 -4.71 -8.73
N ALA A 258 22.81 -4.69 -9.17
CA ALA A 258 22.43 -5.16 -10.51
C ALA A 258 23.08 -4.32 -11.60
N VAL A 259 23.08 -2.98 -11.47
CA VAL A 259 23.77 -2.08 -12.40
C VAL A 259 25.27 -2.41 -12.46
N TYR A 260 25.91 -2.60 -11.30
CA TYR A 260 27.33 -2.95 -11.23
C TYR A 260 27.65 -4.26 -11.98
N PHE A 261 26.91 -5.34 -11.71
CA PHE A 261 27.16 -6.63 -12.38
C PHE A 261 26.75 -6.65 -13.86
N THR A 262 25.73 -5.90 -14.26
CA THR A 262 25.39 -5.74 -15.69
C THR A 262 26.47 -4.97 -16.44
N ASP A 263 27.09 -3.96 -15.82
CA ASP A 263 28.22 -3.25 -16.40
C ASP A 263 29.44 -4.17 -16.55
N LEU A 264 29.77 -4.94 -15.51
CA LEU A 264 30.82 -5.96 -15.56
C LEU A 264 30.58 -7.04 -16.62
N ALA A 265 29.34 -7.53 -16.76
CA ALA A 265 29.00 -8.49 -17.81
C ALA A 265 29.15 -7.90 -19.22
N THR A 266 28.88 -6.60 -19.37
CA THR A 266 29.10 -5.88 -20.62
C THR A 266 30.60 -5.74 -20.90
N GLU A 267 31.41 -5.39 -19.89
CA GLU A 267 32.86 -5.34 -20.00
C GLU A 267 33.47 -6.71 -20.34
N ALA A 268 33.06 -7.77 -19.64
CA ALA A 268 33.45 -9.15 -19.91
C ALA A 268 33.16 -9.55 -21.37
N THR A 269 32.01 -9.12 -21.90
CA THR A 269 31.66 -9.34 -23.31
C THR A 269 32.56 -8.57 -24.26
N ARG A 270 32.90 -7.32 -23.93
CA ARG A 270 33.78 -6.47 -24.76
C ARG A 270 35.21 -7.03 -24.80
N LEU A 271 35.77 -7.41 -23.66
CA LEU A 271 37.14 -7.91 -23.55
C LEU A 271 37.32 -9.27 -24.26
N ASN A 272 36.29 -10.12 -24.24
CA ASN A 272 36.34 -11.46 -24.84
C ASN A 272 35.75 -11.54 -26.26
N THR A 273 35.56 -10.40 -26.96
CA THR A 273 34.94 -10.36 -28.30
C THR A 273 35.67 -11.25 -29.34
N ASN A 274 37.00 -11.40 -29.22
CA ASN A 274 37.83 -12.17 -30.15
C ASN A 274 38.30 -13.51 -29.57
N THR A 275 37.78 -13.92 -28.41
CA THR A 275 38.21 -15.13 -27.70
C THR A 275 37.07 -16.16 -27.72
N SER A 276 37.39 -17.46 -27.73
CA SER A 276 36.41 -18.54 -27.69
C SER A 276 35.84 -18.80 -26.28
N VAL A 277 35.78 -17.78 -25.41
CA VAL A 277 35.20 -17.91 -24.06
C VAL A 277 33.68 -17.97 -24.19
N ASP A 278 33.06 -18.96 -23.56
CA ASP A 278 31.60 -19.07 -23.53
C ASP A 278 31.02 -18.07 -22.50
N LEU A 279 30.24 -17.11 -23.00
CA LEU A 279 29.59 -16.07 -22.19
C LEU A 279 28.07 -16.27 -22.07
N THR A 280 27.55 -17.43 -22.46
CA THR A 280 26.11 -17.71 -22.41
C THR A 280 25.55 -17.58 -21.00
N GLU A 281 26.20 -18.16 -19.99
CA GLU A 281 25.76 -18.07 -18.60
C GLU A 281 25.91 -16.65 -18.01
N VAL A 282 26.98 -15.92 -18.37
CA VAL A 282 27.13 -14.49 -18.01
C VAL A 282 25.95 -13.69 -18.57
N ARG A 283 25.58 -13.89 -19.85
CA ARG A 283 24.45 -13.20 -20.47
C ARG A 283 23.11 -13.63 -19.87
N ARG A 284 22.98 -14.88 -19.45
CA ARG A 284 21.76 -15.43 -18.84
C ARG A 284 21.43 -14.74 -17.52
N TYR A 285 22.42 -14.55 -16.65
CA TYR A 285 22.21 -13.97 -15.32
C TYR A 285 22.35 -12.45 -15.30
N TRP A 286 23.25 -11.90 -16.12
CA TRP A 286 23.70 -10.50 -16.03
C TRP A 286 23.52 -9.70 -17.32
N GLY A 287 22.99 -10.31 -18.39
CA GLY A 287 22.90 -9.69 -19.72
C GLY A 287 21.92 -8.52 -19.82
N SER A 288 21.04 -8.34 -18.85
CA SER A 288 20.17 -7.18 -18.72
C SER A 288 19.92 -6.84 -17.26
N LEU A 289 19.56 -5.59 -16.99
CA LEU A 289 19.26 -5.13 -15.64
C LEU A 289 18.14 -5.96 -14.97
N GLY A 290 17.10 -6.33 -15.71
CA GLY A 290 16.00 -7.15 -15.19
C GLY A 290 16.44 -8.56 -14.80
N GLN A 291 17.30 -9.18 -15.62
CA GLN A 291 17.91 -10.48 -15.30
C GLN A 291 18.84 -10.37 -14.08
N ALA A 292 19.64 -9.31 -14.00
CA ALA A 292 20.53 -9.08 -12.86
C ALA A 292 19.75 -8.92 -11.54
N VAL A 293 18.67 -8.13 -11.53
CA VAL A 293 17.78 -8.01 -10.36
C VAL A 293 17.14 -9.36 -10.01
N ALA A 294 16.70 -10.14 -11.00
CA ALA A 294 16.14 -11.47 -10.77
C ALA A 294 17.17 -12.46 -10.19
N SER A 295 18.41 -12.45 -10.68
CA SER A 295 19.53 -13.26 -10.20
C SER A 295 19.88 -12.92 -8.75
N LEU A 296 19.97 -11.63 -8.43
CA LEU A 296 20.20 -11.14 -7.05
C LEU A 296 19.07 -11.57 -6.11
N PHE A 297 17.82 -11.45 -6.55
CA PHE A 297 16.67 -11.92 -5.79
C PHE A 297 16.71 -13.44 -5.55
N GLN A 298 17.09 -14.24 -6.56
CA GLN A 298 17.24 -15.69 -6.43
C GLN A 298 18.36 -16.06 -5.44
N ALA A 299 19.47 -15.31 -5.44
CA ALA A 299 20.60 -15.54 -4.53
C ALA A 299 20.20 -15.32 -3.05
N ILE A 300 19.44 -14.27 -2.74
CA ILE A 300 19.04 -13.96 -1.35
C ILE A 300 17.85 -14.79 -0.86
N THR A 301 17.00 -15.29 -1.76
CA THR A 301 15.83 -16.12 -1.41
C THR A 301 16.15 -17.61 -1.33
N GLY A 302 17.39 -18.01 -1.67
CA GLY A 302 17.81 -19.41 -1.69
C GLY A 302 17.27 -20.20 -2.89
N GLY A 303 16.93 -19.52 -3.99
CA GLY A 303 16.50 -20.16 -5.24
C GLY A 303 17.64 -20.90 -5.94
N MET A 304 18.83 -20.30 -5.95
CA MET A 304 20.09 -20.93 -6.39
C MET A 304 21.22 -20.51 -5.46
N ASP A 305 22.28 -21.32 -5.40
CA ASP A 305 23.47 -20.97 -4.63
C ASP A 305 24.07 -19.66 -5.16
N TRP A 306 24.31 -18.73 -4.25
CA TRP A 306 24.81 -17.40 -4.56
C TRP A 306 26.15 -17.43 -5.31
N ARG A 307 26.97 -18.46 -5.06
CA ARG A 307 28.29 -18.64 -5.67
C ARG A 307 28.21 -18.85 -7.18
N VAL A 308 27.17 -19.54 -7.66
CA VAL A 308 26.95 -19.82 -9.09
C VAL A 308 26.90 -18.53 -9.90
N PHE A 309 26.34 -17.46 -9.34
CA PHE A 309 26.21 -16.18 -10.04
C PHE A 309 27.54 -15.42 -10.19
N VAL A 310 28.55 -15.75 -9.38
CA VAL A 310 29.88 -15.12 -9.44
C VAL A 310 30.86 -15.99 -10.23
N GLU A 311 30.75 -17.32 -10.10
CA GLU A 311 31.63 -18.30 -10.77
C GLU A 311 31.58 -18.19 -12.30
N VAL A 312 30.46 -17.71 -12.87
CA VAL A 312 30.37 -17.41 -14.30
C VAL A 312 31.39 -16.36 -14.79
N PHE A 313 31.96 -15.55 -13.89
CA PHE A 313 33.01 -14.59 -14.22
C PHE A 313 34.43 -15.15 -14.10
N GLU A 314 34.62 -16.36 -13.54
CA GLU A 314 35.95 -16.94 -13.34
C GLU A 314 36.72 -17.06 -14.66
N THR A 315 36.05 -17.49 -15.72
CA THR A 315 36.65 -17.62 -17.06
C THR A 315 36.67 -16.32 -17.84
N ALA A 316 35.74 -15.40 -17.57
CA ALA A 316 35.56 -14.18 -18.33
C ALA A 316 36.39 -12.99 -17.81
N LEU A 317 36.63 -12.95 -16.49
CA LEU A 317 37.36 -11.91 -15.75
C LEU A 317 38.17 -12.55 -14.58
N PRO A 318 39.22 -13.34 -14.88
CA PRO A 318 39.95 -14.09 -13.85
C PRO A 318 40.63 -13.21 -12.80
N GLU A 319 41.16 -12.04 -13.21
CA GLU A 319 41.88 -11.13 -12.32
C GLU A 319 40.99 -10.47 -11.25
N SER A 320 39.69 -10.29 -11.53
CA SER A 320 38.76 -9.65 -10.60
C SER A 320 37.87 -10.63 -9.84
N HIS A 321 37.91 -11.92 -10.18
CA HIS A 321 37.03 -12.95 -9.64
C HIS A 321 37.00 -13.00 -8.10
N ASP A 322 38.16 -12.98 -7.43
CA ASP A 322 38.24 -13.03 -5.97
C ASP A 322 37.61 -11.79 -5.31
N MET A 323 37.79 -10.62 -5.91
CA MET A 323 37.17 -9.38 -5.44
C MET A 323 35.65 -9.44 -5.62
N LEU A 324 35.16 -9.99 -6.73
CA LEU A 324 33.73 -10.15 -6.99
C LEU A 324 33.08 -11.09 -5.97
N LEU A 325 33.76 -12.17 -5.57
CA LEU A 325 33.29 -13.07 -4.51
C LEU A 325 33.11 -12.33 -3.18
N VAL A 326 34.06 -11.47 -2.81
CA VAL A 326 33.97 -10.66 -1.58
C VAL A 326 32.82 -9.66 -1.67
N VAL A 327 32.71 -8.91 -2.76
CA VAL A 327 31.63 -7.93 -2.98
C VAL A 327 30.26 -8.60 -2.94
N PHE A 328 30.11 -9.75 -3.60
CA PHE A 328 28.84 -10.49 -3.61
C PHE A 328 28.51 -11.07 -2.24
N SER A 329 29.51 -11.59 -1.52
CA SER A 329 29.34 -12.09 -0.15
C SER A 329 28.87 -10.98 0.80
N LEU A 330 29.43 -9.78 0.68
CA LEU A 330 28.98 -8.60 1.44
C LEU A 330 27.55 -8.21 1.09
N TYR A 331 27.16 -8.27 -0.18
CA TYR A 331 25.79 -8.07 -0.61
C TYR A 331 24.84 -9.10 0.03
N ILE A 332 25.16 -10.39 -0.01
CA ILE A 332 24.35 -11.44 0.61
C ILE A 332 24.25 -11.24 2.12
N ALA A 333 25.36 -10.96 2.81
CA ALA A 333 25.36 -10.69 4.24
C ALA A 333 24.48 -9.49 4.59
N PHE A 334 24.61 -8.38 3.85
CA PHE A 334 23.82 -7.18 4.09
C PHE A 334 22.33 -7.40 3.77
N ALA A 335 22.00 -8.02 2.64
CA ALA A 335 20.62 -8.29 2.24
C ALA A 335 19.92 -9.26 3.21
N THR A 336 20.62 -10.30 3.68
CA THR A 336 20.09 -11.23 4.68
C THR A 336 19.91 -10.57 6.05
N LEU A 337 20.78 -9.64 6.45
CA LEU A 337 20.57 -8.82 7.64
C LEU A 337 19.35 -7.92 7.50
N VAL A 338 19.14 -7.26 6.35
CA VAL A 338 17.94 -6.46 6.09
C VAL A 338 16.68 -7.33 6.16
N MET A 339 16.70 -8.52 5.55
CA MET A 339 15.59 -9.47 5.61
C MET A 339 15.32 -9.98 7.03
N LEU A 340 16.37 -10.27 7.80
CA LEU A 340 16.23 -10.67 9.20
C LEU A 340 15.66 -9.53 10.05
N ASN A 341 16.11 -8.29 9.83
CA ASN A 341 15.62 -7.09 10.50
C ASN A 341 14.15 -6.80 10.17
N LEU A 342 13.71 -7.13 8.96
CA LEU A 342 12.31 -7.05 8.58
C LEU A 342 11.45 -8.04 9.37
N VAL A 343 11.92 -9.29 9.51
CA VAL A 343 11.22 -10.34 10.26
C VAL A 343 11.18 -9.99 11.75
N THR A 344 12.32 -9.59 12.33
CA THR A 344 12.38 -9.17 13.74
C THR A 344 11.53 -7.94 13.99
N GLY A 345 11.48 -6.98 13.06
CA GLY A 345 10.60 -5.80 13.11
C GLY A 345 9.13 -6.16 13.25
N VAL A 346 8.63 -7.09 12.43
CA VAL A 346 7.23 -7.58 12.52
C VAL A 346 6.96 -8.26 13.87
N PHE A 347 7.89 -9.06 14.37
CA PHE A 347 7.74 -9.72 15.68
C PHE A 347 7.84 -8.78 16.87
N VAL A 348 8.64 -7.72 16.78
CA VAL A 348 8.78 -6.70 17.82
C VAL A 348 7.54 -5.82 17.87
N GLU A 349 7.04 -5.38 16.72
CA GLU A 349 5.83 -4.56 16.66
C GLU A 349 4.59 -5.34 17.13
N GLY A 350 4.51 -6.63 16.78
CA GLY A 350 3.45 -7.54 17.25
C GLY A 350 3.53 -7.89 18.74
N ARG A 351 4.69 -7.72 19.39
CA ARG A 351 4.86 -7.85 20.85
C ARG A 351 4.55 -6.54 21.57
N SER A 352 5.01 -5.40 21.03
CA SER A 352 4.78 -4.09 21.61
C SER A 352 3.28 -3.76 21.73
N LYS A 353 2.49 -4.04 20.68
CA LYS A 353 1.02 -3.87 20.71
C LYS A 353 0.34 -4.77 21.75
N ARG A 354 0.80 -6.02 21.93
CA ARG A 354 0.26 -6.92 22.96
C ARG A 354 0.65 -6.50 24.36
N MET A 355 1.88 -6.04 24.56
CA MET A 355 2.37 -5.56 25.85
C MET A 355 1.59 -4.33 26.30
N LEU A 356 1.38 -3.34 25.43
CA LEU A 356 0.58 -2.14 25.74
C LEU A 356 -0.87 -2.47 26.11
N LEU A 357 -1.48 -3.45 25.44
CA LEU A 357 -2.82 -3.96 25.81
C LEU A 357 -2.83 -4.69 27.18
N THR A 358 -1.71 -5.31 27.56
CA THR A 358 -1.58 -5.99 28.87
C THR A 358 -1.36 -5.00 30.01
N PHE A 359 -0.73 -3.86 29.73
CA PHE A 359 -0.40 -2.83 30.74
C PHE A 359 -1.39 -1.66 30.79
N GLY A 360 -2.47 -1.67 29.98
CA GLY A 360 -3.55 -0.68 30.08
C GLY A 360 -3.11 0.77 29.80
N LEU A 361 -1.99 0.97 29.11
CA LEU A 361 -1.50 2.29 28.71
C LEU A 361 -2.03 2.57 27.30
N TRP A 362 -3.16 3.28 27.25
CA TRP A 362 -3.68 3.95 26.05
C TRP A 362 -3.34 5.43 26.11
#